data_AF-A0ABD3ZTP2-F1
#
_entry.id   AF-A0ABD3ZTP2-F1
#
_cell.length_a   1.000
_cell.length_b   1.000
_cell.length_c   1.000
_cell.angle_alpha   90.00
_cell.angle_beta   90.00
_cell.angle_gamma   90.00
#
_symmetry.space_group_name_H-M   'P 1'
#
loop_
_entity.id
_entity.type
_entity.pdbx_description
1 polymer ?
#
loop_
_entity_poly.entity_id
_entity_poly.type
_entity_poly.pdbx_seq_one_letter_code
_entity_poly.pdbx_strand_id
1 'polypeptide(L)'
;MITTLGGLSIKPDISLDECTLESQDLIILPGGNTWGEDIHQPILKKVGDALKLGTTIAAICGATLGLANEGYLNSRKHTSNDLEYMKMVCPNYKGETLYEKGPAVSDENLVTASGIAPLEFAVEVLKKLDVFAPDTLRSWYKLNKTQKPEYFFELMNTINR
;
A
#
# COMPACT_ATOMS: atom_id res chain seq x y z
N MET A 1 11.52 4.38 -19.61
CA MET A 1 12.15 4.98 -18.42
C MET A 1 11.10 5.77 -17.68
N ILE A 2 11.13 5.76 -16.35
CA ILE A 2 10.33 6.66 -15.50
C ILE A 2 11.26 7.45 -14.58
N THR A 3 10.80 8.58 -14.06
CA THR A 3 11.57 9.41 -13.12
C THR A 3 10.82 9.52 -11.81
N THR A 4 11.46 9.14 -10.70
CA THR A 4 10.90 9.30 -9.35
C THR A 4 10.83 10.77 -8.95
N LEU A 5 10.07 11.10 -7.88
CA LEU A 5 10.01 12.46 -7.34
C LEU A 5 11.40 13.02 -6.96
N GLY A 6 12.32 12.14 -6.51
CA GLY A 6 13.70 12.51 -6.18
C GLY A 6 14.66 12.61 -7.37
N GLY A 7 14.17 12.42 -8.61
CA GLY A 7 14.99 12.53 -9.83
C GLY A 7 15.68 11.25 -10.28
N LEU A 8 15.52 10.13 -9.57
CA LEU A 8 16.07 8.84 -10.01
C LEU A 8 15.35 8.35 -11.26
N SER A 9 16.13 8.02 -12.30
CA SER A 9 15.64 7.41 -13.53
C SER A 9 15.65 5.88 -13.40
N ILE A 10 14.50 5.25 -13.55
CA ILE A 10 14.31 3.80 -13.40
C ILE A 10 13.90 3.20 -14.74
N LYS A 11 14.54 2.08 -15.09
CA LYS A 11 14.13 1.21 -16.19
C LYS A 11 13.17 0.15 -15.62
N PRO A 12 11.91 0.08 -16.08
CA PRO A 12 11.02 -1.01 -15.71
C PRO A 12 11.59 -2.36 -16.12
N ASP A 13 11.49 -3.37 -15.25
CA ASP A 13 11.93 -4.73 -15.53
C ASP A 13 10.98 -5.45 -16.50
N ILE A 14 9.68 -5.25 -16.31
CA ILE A 14 8.60 -5.79 -17.14
C ILE A 14 7.59 -4.70 -17.47
N SER A 15 6.86 -4.90 -18.57
CA SER A 15 5.68 -4.13 -18.93
C SER A 15 4.43 -4.61 -18.16
N LEU A 16 3.36 -3.83 -18.24
CA LEU A 16 2.08 -4.24 -17.66
C LEU A 16 1.47 -5.46 -18.36
N ASP A 17 1.73 -5.62 -19.66
CA ASP A 17 1.22 -6.73 -20.48
C ASP A 17 1.92 -8.06 -20.12
N GLU A 18 3.19 -8.00 -19.72
CA GLU A 18 3.97 -9.17 -19.27
C GLU A 18 3.69 -9.56 -17.81
N CYS A 19 3.21 -8.61 -17.01
CA CYS A 19 2.85 -8.88 -15.62
C CYS A 19 1.66 -9.84 -15.57
N THR A 20 1.74 -10.91 -14.79
CA THR A 20 0.57 -11.73 -14.42
C THR A 20 0.39 -11.61 -12.92
N LEU A 21 -0.85 -11.52 -12.44
CA LEU A 21 -1.15 -11.43 -11.02
C LEU A 21 -1.97 -12.64 -10.59
N GLU A 22 -1.48 -13.34 -9.59
CA GLU A 22 -2.09 -14.50 -8.95
C GLU A 22 -2.48 -14.19 -7.50
N SER A 23 -3.22 -15.09 -6.85
CA SER A 23 -3.79 -14.85 -5.52
C SER A 23 -2.73 -14.67 -4.42
N GLN A 24 -1.54 -15.23 -4.57
CA GLN A 24 -0.44 -15.12 -3.59
C GLN A 24 0.49 -13.94 -3.85
N ASP A 25 0.29 -13.22 -4.97
CA ASP A 25 1.17 -12.11 -5.34
C ASP A 25 0.91 -10.86 -4.49
N LEU A 26 1.90 -9.97 -4.49
CA LEU A 26 1.81 -8.62 -3.96
C LEU A 26 2.01 -7.60 -5.09
N ILE A 27 1.16 -6.58 -5.13
CA ILE A 27 1.42 -5.36 -5.87
C ILE A 27 1.47 -4.15 -4.94
N ILE A 28 2.52 -3.34 -5.10
CA ILE A 28 2.70 -2.10 -4.36
C ILE A 28 2.42 -0.92 -5.30
N LEU A 29 1.48 -0.08 -4.93
CA LEU A 29 1.10 1.13 -5.64
C LEU A 29 1.60 2.36 -4.84
N PRO A 30 2.72 2.98 -5.24
CA PRO A 30 3.26 4.12 -4.53
C PRO A 30 2.47 5.41 -4.79
N GLY A 31 2.68 6.39 -3.93
CA GLY A 31 2.19 7.75 -4.16
C GLY A 31 2.78 8.39 -5.41
N GLY A 32 2.09 9.40 -5.91
CA GLY A 32 2.52 10.21 -7.05
C GLY A 32 1.47 11.27 -7.36
N ASN A 33 1.87 12.31 -8.10
CA ASN A 33 1.00 13.42 -8.45
C ASN A 33 0.20 13.17 -9.75
N THR A 34 0.35 11.98 -10.35
CA THR A 34 -0.16 11.67 -11.69
C THR A 34 -1.30 10.65 -11.68
N TRP A 35 -1.78 10.21 -10.51
CA TRP A 35 -2.83 9.18 -10.39
C TRP A 35 -4.19 9.55 -11.01
N GLY A 36 -4.40 10.82 -11.34
CA GLY A 36 -5.57 11.29 -12.10
C GLY A 36 -5.41 11.20 -13.63
N GLU A 37 -4.26 10.77 -14.14
CA GLU A 37 -3.99 10.67 -15.58
C GLU A 37 -4.40 9.32 -16.16
N ASP A 38 -4.85 9.33 -17.43
CA ASP A 38 -5.36 8.14 -18.14
C ASP A 38 -4.31 7.03 -18.31
N ILE A 39 -3.02 7.35 -18.23
CA ILE A 39 -1.93 6.35 -18.35
C ILE A 39 -2.03 5.24 -17.30
N HIS A 40 -2.66 5.50 -16.15
CA HIS A 40 -2.80 4.52 -15.07
C HIS A 40 -4.08 3.68 -15.17
N GLN A 41 -5.00 4.00 -16.06
CA GLN A 41 -6.25 3.25 -16.23
C GLN A 41 -6.05 1.75 -16.49
N PRO A 42 -5.06 1.31 -17.30
CA PRO A 42 -4.77 -0.11 -17.48
C PRO A 42 -4.39 -0.83 -16.19
N ILE A 43 -3.53 -0.23 -15.35
CA ILE A 43 -3.13 -0.86 -14.07
C ILE A 43 -4.26 -0.84 -13.06
N LEU A 44 -5.05 0.23 -13.00
CA LEU A 44 -6.23 0.34 -12.14
C LEU A 44 -7.27 -0.74 -12.46
N LYS A 45 -7.54 -1.01 -13.74
CA LYS A 45 -8.41 -2.12 -14.14
C LYS A 45 -7.86 -3.47 -13.67
N LYS A 46 -6.56 -3.70 -13.88
CA LYS A 46 -5.90 -4.95 -13.49
C LYS A 46 -5.92 -5.19 -11.98
N VAL A 47 -5.74 -4.12 -11.19
CA VAL A 47 -5.87 -4.16 -9.73
C VAL A 47 -7.29 -4.55 -9.30
N GLY A 48 -8.32 -4.06 -9.99
CA GLY A 48 -9.71 -4.45 -9.73
C GLY A 48 -9.95 -5.95 -9.91
N ASP A 49 -9.34 -6.56 -10.93
CA ASP A 49 -9.44 -8.01 -11.15
C ASP A 49 -8.57 -8.81 -10.17
N ALA A 50 -7.36 -8.33 -9.85
CA ALA A 50 -6.48 -8.93 -8.86
C ALA A 50 -7.08 -8.94 -7.44
N LEU A 51 -7.80 -7.87 -7.06
CA LEU A 51 -8.55 -7.83 -5.79
C LEU A 51 -9.57 -8.96 -5.68
N LYS A 52 -10.28 -9.29 -6.78
CA LYS A 52 -11.26 -10.38 -6.81
C LYS A 52 -10.59 -11.75 -6.75
N LEU A 53 -9.38 -11.87 -7.31
CA LEU A 53 -8.59 -13.10 -7.30
C LEU A 53 -7.97 -13.41 -5.93
N GLY A 54 -7.86 -12.39 -5.06
CA GLY A 54 -7.27 -12.52 -3.74
C GLY A 54 -5.82 -12.02 -3.64
N THR A 55 -5.26 -11.48 -4.73
CA THR A 55 -3.92 -10.86 -4.75
C THR A 55 -3.84 -9.77 -3.70
N THR A 56 -2.71 -9.67 -2.99
CA THR A 56 -2.50 -8.59 -2.03
C THR A 56 -2.20 -7.29 -2.74
N ILE A 57 -3.02 -6.26 -2.51
CA ILE A 57 -2.81 -4.91 -3.05
C ILE A 57 -2.40 -4.00 -1.90
N ALA A 58 -1.29 -3.29 -2.06
CA ALA A 58 -0.79 -2.34 -1.07
C ALA A 58 -0.66 -0.95 -1.70
N ALA A 59 -1.55 -0.02 -1.35
CA ALA A 59 -1.59 1.33 -1.91
C ALA A 59 -1.28 2.41 -0.86
N ILE A 60 -0.41 3.36 -1.20
CA ILE A 60 -0.01 4.44 -0.28
C ILE A 60 -0.16 5.81 -0.94
N CYS A 61 -0.55 6.82 -0.15
CA CYS A 61 -0.64 8.21 -0.59
C CYS A 61 -1.60 8.38 -1.78
N GLY A 62 -1.18 9.06 -2.85
CA GLY A 62 -2.02 9.31 -4.05
C GLY A 62 -2.57 8.04 -4.72
N ALA A 63 -1.93 6.87 -4.56
CA ALA A 63 -2.48 5.62 -5.08
C ALA A 63 -3.83 5.26 -4.46
N THR A 64 -4.06 5.66 -3.20
CA THR A 64 -5.36 5.46 -2.54
C THR A 64 -6.48 6.22 -3.25
N LEU A 65 -6.19 7.37 -3.88
CA LEU A 65 -7.16 8.14 -4.65
C LEU A 65 -7.53 7.42 -5.95
N GLY A 66 -6.55 6.82 -6.63
CA GLY A 66 -6.80 5.98 -7.79
C GLY A 66 -7.77 4.84 -7.47
N LEU A 67 -7.53 4.11 -6.36
CA LEU A 67 -8.44 3.05 -5.93
C LEU A 67 -9.83 3.57 -5.49
N ALA A 68 -9.88 4.73 -4.83
CA ALA A 68 -11.13 5.36 -4.42
C ALA A 68 -11.99 5.74 -5.63
N ASN A 69 -11.38 6.33 -6.65
CA ASN A 69 -12.12 6.81 -7.83
C ASN A 69 -12.55 5.68 -8.79
N GLU A 70 -11.92 4.51 -8.72
CA GLU A 70 -12.45 3.30 -9.35
C GLU A 70 -13.53 2.61 -8.49
N GLY A 71 -13.80 3.13 -7.29
CA GLY A 71 -14.79 2.60 -6.37
C GLY A 71 -14.36 1.35 -5.59
N TYR A 72 -13.09 0.94 -5.70
CA TYR A 72 -12.57 -0.25 -5.03
C TYR A 72 -12.55 -0.13 -3.50
N LEU A 73 -12.53 1.10 -2.99
CA LEU A 73 -12.59 1.39 -1.55
C LEU A 73 -14.01 1.47 -0.98
N ASN A 74 -15.05 1.33 -1.82
CA ASN A 74 -16.45 1.53 -1.40
C ASN A 74 -17.01 0.41 -0.51
N SER A 75 -16.33 -0.74 -0.45
CA SER A 75 -16.78 -1.94 0.28
C SER A 75 -15.71 -2.52 1.19
N ARG A 76 -14.59 -1.81 1.39
CA ARG A 76 -13.42 -2.27 2.15
C ARG A 76 -13.01 -1.18 3.14
N LYS A 77 -12.53 -1.57 4.32
CA LYS A 77 -11.93 -0.62 5.25
C LYS A 77 -10.65 -0.05 4.66
N HIS A 78 -10.46 1.25 4.83
CA HIS A 78 -9.32 1.93 4.21
C HIS A 78 -8.98 3.23 4.93
N THR A 79 -7.83 3.79 4.55
CA THR A 79 -7.41 5.15 4.89
C THR A 79 -6.79 5.82 3.66
N SER A 80 -6.47 7.10 3.79
CA SER A 80 -5.80 7.91 2.77
C SER A 80 -4.99 9.03 3.41
N ASN A 81 -4.49 9.97 2.61
CA ASN A 81 -3.88 11.19 3.15
C ASN A 81 -4.89 12.04 3.94
N ASP A 82 -6.09 12.23 3.38
CA ASP A 82 -7.15 13.03 3.98
C ASP A 82 -8.50 12.67 3.34
N LEU A 83 -9.52 12.45 4.18
CA LEU A 83 -10.86 12.03 3.75
C LEU A 83 -11.56 13.09 2.90
N GLU A 84 -11.50 14.37 3.32
CA GLU A 84 -12.22 15.43 2.62
C GLU A 84 -11.58 15.73 1.26
N TYR A 85 -10.24 15.69 1.18
CA TYR A 85 -9.54 15.75 -0.09
C TYR A 85 -9.93 14.59 -1.01
N MET A 86 -9.97 13.35 -0.50
CA MET A 86 -10.43 12.19 -1.28
C MET A 86 -11.84 12.39 -1.84
N LYS A 87 -12.80 12.80 -0.99
CA LYS A 87 -14.18 13.10 -1.39
C LYS A 87 -14.26 14.20 -2.45
N MET A 88 -13.40 15.21 -2.35
CA MET A 88 -13.34 16.31 -3.30
C MET A 88 -12.84 15.88 -4.68
N VAL A 89 -11.84 14.99 -4.75
CA VAL A 89 -11.15 14.65 -6.01
C VAL A 89 -11.57 13.32 -6.63
N CYS A 90 -12.30 12.48 -5.89
CA CYS A 90 -12.76 11.16 -6.34
C CYS A 90 -14.30 11.12 -6.46
N PRO A 91 -14.90 11.60 -7.56
CA PRO A 91 -16.37 11.67 -7.69
C PRO A 91 -17.09 10.33 -7.57
N ASN A 92 -16.42 9.20 -7.84
CA ASN A 92 -16.99 7.86 -7.73
C ASN A 92 -16.84 7.22 -6.34
N TYR A 93 -16.15 7.89 -5.42
CA TYR A 93 -15.94 7.40 -4.07
C TYR A 93 -17.21 7.53 -3.22
N LYS A 94 -17.61 6.43 -2.59
CA LYS A 94 -18.79 6.29 -1.72
C LYS A 94 -18.46 5.53 -0.42
N GLY A 95 -17.17 5.28 -0.16
CA GLY A 95 -16.68 4.45 0.93
C GLY A 95 -16.52 5.15 2.28
N GLU A 96 -17.02 6.37 2.47
CA GLU A 96 -16.75 7.20 3.66
C GLU A 96 -17.03 6.48 4.99
N THR A 97 -18.07 5.63 5.02
CA THR A 97 -18.44 4.85 6.22
C THR A 97 -17.41 3.81 6.64
N LEU A 98 -16.50 3.43 5.73
CA LEU A 98 -15.42 2.46 5.93
C LEU A 98 -14.05 3.14 6.06
N TYR A 99 -14.00 4.47 6.05
CA TYR A 99 -12.78 5.23 6.24
C TYR A 99 -12.35 5.23 7.71
N GLU A 100 -11.12 4.84 7.99
CA GLU A 100 -10.53 4.88 9.32
C GLU A 100 -9.40 5.92 9.38
N LYS A 101 -9.31 6.69 10.48
CA LYS A 101 -8.29 7.75 10.66
C LYS A 101 -6.87 7.22 10.91
N GLY A 102 -6.65 5.92 10.79
CA GLY A 102 -5.35 5.28 11.00
C GLY A 102 -4.35 5.65 9.91
N PRO A 103 -3.04 5.71 10.23
CA PRO A 103 -2.01 6.02 9.24
C PRO A 103 -1.81 4.90 8.21
N ALA A 104 -2.17 3.67 8.57
CA ALA A 104 -2.28 2.50 7.70
C ALA A 104 -3.48 1.65 8.15
N VAL A 105 -4.17 1.02 7.20
CA VAL A 105 -5.33 0.14 7.40
C VAL A 105 -5.14 -1.10 6.55
N SER A 106 -5.40 -2.26 7.13
CA SER A 106 -5.33 -3.56 6.47
C SER A 106 -6.70 -4.23 6.57
N ASP A 107 -7.28 -4.59 5.42
CA ASP A 107 -8.59 -5.20 5.31
C ASP A 107 -8.61 -6.23 4.19
N GLU A 108 -8.91 -7.49 4.54
CA GLU A 108 -8.79 -8.63 3.64
C GLU A 108 -7.45 -8.58 2.89
N ASN A 109 -7.42 -8.61 1.56
CA ASN A 109 -6.25 -8.53 0.70
C ASN A 109 -5.85 -7.10 0.29
N LEU A 110 -6.31 -6.07 1.00
CA LEU A 110 -6.00 -4.67 0.73
C LEU A 110 -5.30 -4.01 1.92
N VAL A 111 -4.15 -3.40 1.67
CA VAL A 111 -3.48 -2.49 2.61
C VAL A 111 -3.50 -1.08 2.02
N THR A 112 -3.98 -0.11 2.79
CA THR A 112 -3.96 1.31 2.44
C THR A 112 -3.22 2.12 3.49
N ALA A 113 -2.52 3.19 3.08
CA ALA A 113 -1.85 4.08 4.02
C ALA A 113 -1.75 5.51 3.51
N SER A 114 -1.61 6.45 4.46
CA SER A 114 -1.21 7.82 4.18
C SER A 114 0.26 7.89 3.78
N GLY A 115 0.63 8.85 2.93
CA GLY A 115 2.00 9.05 2.48
C GLY A 115 3.00 9.41 3.59
N ILE A 116 2.51 9.89 4.74
CA ILE A 116 3.34 10.21 5.91
C ILE A 116 3.66 8.98 6.78
N ALA A 117 3.13 7.80 6.43
CA ALA A 117 3.23 6.58 7.23
C ALA A 117 3.88 5.40 6.50
N PRO A 118 5.06 5.58 5.86
CA PRO A 118 5.69 4.49 5.12
C PRO A 118 6.11 3.33 6.03
N LEU A 119 6.41 3.60 7.30
CA LEU A 119 6.81 2.56 8.25
C LEU A 119 5.62 1.69 8.66
N GLU A 120 4.50 2.30 9.02
CA GLU A 120 3.26 1.57 9.35
C GLU A 120 2.70 0.82 8.13
N PHE A 121 2.79 1.42 6.94
CA PHE A 121 2.47 0.75 5.68
C PHE A 121 3.29 -0.53 5.49
N ALA A 122 4.62 -0.43 5.66
CA ALA A 122 5.51 -1.57 5.55
C ALA A 122 5.20 -2.65 6.60
N VAL A 123 4.85 -2.28 7.84
CA VAL A 123 4.43 -3.24 8.86
C VAL A 123 3.21 -4.04 8.42
N GLU A 124 2.15 -3.37 7.94
CA GLU A 124 0.93 -4.06 7.54
C GLU A 124 1.16 -4.97 6.33
N VAL A 125 1.98 -4.55 5.36
CA VAL A 125 2.34 -5.40 4.21
C VAL A 125 3.17 -6.61 4.64
N LEU A 126 4.22 -6.43 5.44
CA LEU A 126 5.06 -7.54 5.92
C LEU A 126 4.25 -8.53 6.77
N LYS A 127 3.36 -8.01 7.62
CA LYS A 127 2.42 -8.82 8.40
C LYS A 127 1.47 -9.60 7.50
N LYS A 128 0.97 -8.98 6.44
CA LYS A 128 0.02 -9.61 5.52
C LYS A 128 0.63 -10.77 4.73
N LEU A 129 1.90 -10.65 4.36
CA LEU A 129 2.66 -11.70 3.69
C LEU A 129 3.17 -12.79 4.64
N ASP A 130 3.05 -12.60 5.95
CA ASP A 130 3.55 -13.51 6.99
C ASP A 130 5.03 -13.89 6.80
N VAL A 131 5.84 -12.93 6.33
CA VAL A 131 7.27 -13.16 6.04
C VAL A 131 8.16 -13.01 7.25
N PHE A 132 7.68 -12.36 8.32
CA PHE A 132 8.35 -12.22 9.60
C PHE A 132 7.47 -12.76 10.72
N ALA A 133 8.07 -13.53 11.63
CA ALA A 133 7.41 -13.89 12.88
C ALA A 133 6.95 -12.63 13.65
N PRO A 134 5.85 -12.70 14.42
CA PRO A 134 5.27 -11.51 15.06
C PRO A 134 6.23 -10.71 15.95
N ASP A 135 7.11 -11.39 16.68
CA ASP A 135 8.12 -10.72 17.52
C ASP A 135 9.21 -10.04 16.67
N THR A 136 9.65 -10.69 15.58
CA THR A 136 10.60 -10.12 14.62
C THR A 136 10.06 -8.84 14.00
N LEU A 137 8.81 -8.87 13.52
CA LEU A 137 8.16 -7.69 12.95
C LEU A 137 7.98 -6.58 13.99
N ARG A 138 7.61 -6.92 15.22
CA ARG A 138 7.46 -5.95 16.32
C ARG A 138 8.79 -5.27 16.63
N SER A 139 9.88 -6.02 16.78
CA SER A 139 11.19 -5.45 17.11
C SER A 139 11.75 -4.65 15.93
N TRP A 140 11.53 -5.09 14.68
CA TRP A 140 11.85 -4.31 13.47
C TRP A 140 11.11 -2.97 13.45
N TYR A 141 9.80 -2.97 13.69
CA TYR A 141 9.01 -1.74 13.73
C TYR A 141 9.51 -0.78 14.81
N LYS A 142 9.68 -1.28 16.04
CA LYS A 142 10.14 -0.45 17.16
C LYS A 142 11.53 0.11 16.93
N LEU A 143 12.46 -0.68 16.38
CA LEU A 143 13.79 -0.21 16.02
C LEU A 143 13.72 0.98 15.04
N ASN A 144 12.98 0.84 13.94
CA ASN A 144 12.86 1.90 12.94
C ASN A 144 12.10 3.12 13.48
N LYS A 145 11.11 2.92 14.35
CA LYS A 145 10.31 4.01 14.91
C LYS A 145 11.05 4.81 15.98
N THR A 146 11.81 4.14 16.85
CA THR A 146 12.39 4.77 18.04
C THR A 146 13.90 4.88 18.03
N GLN A 147 14.59 4.22 17.08
CA GLN A 147 16.07 4.21 16.94
C GLN A 147 16.79 3.73 18.20
N LYS A 148 16.11 2.94 19.03
CA LYS A 148 16.63 2.49 20.32
C LYS A 148 17.41 1.18 20.15
N PRO A 149 18.69 1.09 20.58
CA PRO A 149 19.52 -0.09 20.36
C PRO A 149 18.96 -1.40 20.94
N GLU A 150 18.20 -1.35 22.03
CA GLU A 150 17.58 -2.55 22.61
C GLU A 150 16.73 -3.33 21.60
N TYR A 151 16.01 -2.64 20.71
CA TYR A 151 15.18 -3.28 19.70
C TYR A 151 16.00 -3.89 18.56
N PHE A 152 17.23 -3.43 18.34
CA PHE A 152 18.15 -4.10 17.44
C PHE A 152 18.58 -5.45 18.01
N PHE A 153 18.93 -5.51 19.30
CA PHE A 153 19.26 -6.78 19.95
C PHE A 153 18.07 -7.74 19.99
N GLU A 154 16.87 -7.24 20.31
CA GLU A 154 15.63 -8.05 20.22
C GLU A 154 15.40 -8.58 18.79
N LEU A 155 15.56 -7.73 17.77
CA LEU A 155 15.41 -8.12 16.36
C LEU A 155 16.41 -9.23 15.98
N MET A 156 17.68 -9.07 16.31
CA MET A 156 18.71 -10.08 16.00
C MET A 156 18.45 -11.42 16.71
N ASN A 157 17.84 -11.39 17.89
CA ASN A 157 17.45 -12.59 18.63
C ASN A 157 16.21 -13.30 18.08
N THR A 158 15.43 -12.64 17.22
CA THR A 158 14.16 -13.16 16.67
C THR A 158 14.26 -13.58 15.20
N ILE A 159 15.23 -13.07 14.43
CA ILE A 159 15.40 -13.39 13.00
C ILE A 159 15.70 -14.89 12.73
N ASN A 160 16.28 -15.62 13.68
CA ASN A 160 16.69 -17.02 13.51
C ASN A 160 15.77 -18.03 14.22
N ARG A 161 14.53 -17.64 14.52
CA ARG A 161 13.51 -18.51 15.12
C ARG A 161 12.36 -18.71 14.15
#